data_AF-A0ABD2FXF1-F1
#
_entry.id   AF-A0ABD2FXF1-F1
#
_cell.length_a   1.000
_cell.length_b   1.000
_cell.length_c   1.000
_cell.angle_alpha   90.00
_cell.angle_beta   90.00
_cell.angle_gamma   90.00
#
_symmetry.space_group_name_H-M   'P 1'
#
loop_
_entity.id
_entity.type
_entity.pdbx_description
1 polymer ?
#
loop_
_entity_poly.entity_id
_entity_poly.type
_entity_poly.pdbx_seq_one_letter_code
_entity_poly.pdbx_strand_id
1 'polypeptide(L)'
;MQSSKRSENDWQGLVSEFLVCKQKLESKKEALLILSKELDTCQQERDQYQLMANQLRERHQGLKKKYRELIDGDPSLPPEKRNQVNLAQLLRDSRERAKKLTEEVKELAQRLTEAQGDSKLLRLTITRQRLGDEEVGPRHFPPHEREDLVHQLERAGLQMEEMEHNMKALTDELQDVKAERGVFREKTYRLNVELNHVLGNREARIIDVDALCMENR
;
A
#
# COMPACT_ATOMS: atom_id res chain seq x y z
N MET A 1 -14.29 -94.25 39.03
CA MET A 1 -13.54 -92.98 39.02
C MET A 1 -12.11 -93.28 38.61
N GLN A 2 -11.78 -93.19 37.32
CA GLN A 2 -10.39 -93.26 36.86
C GLN A 2 -9.97 -91.84 36.52
N SER A 3 -9.12 -91.24 37.37
CA SER A 3 -8.46 -89.98 37.06
C SER A 3 -7.53 -90.23 35.88
N SER A 4 -7.92 -89.76 34.70
CA SER A 4 -7.11 -89.85 33.49
C SER A 4 -5.83 -89.03 33.71
N LYS A 5 -4.72 -89.71 34.00
CA LYS A 5 -3.38 -89.10 34.07
C LYS A 5 -2.99 -88.71 32.65
N ARG A 6 -3.27 -87.45 32.27
CA ARG A 6 -2.75 -86.85 31.04
C ARG A 6 -1.26 -87.14 30.93
N SER A 7 -0.80 -87.67 29.79
CA SER A 7 0.61 -87.97 29.61
C SER A 7 1.39 -86.66 29.44
N GLU A 8 2.68 -86.66 29.79
CA GLU A 8 3.56 -85.50 29.65
C GLU A 8 3.61 -84.98 28.20
N ASN A 9 3.45 -85.89 27.22
CA ASN A 9 3.37 -85.56 25.81
C ASN A 9 2.11 -84.76 25.43
N ASP A 10 0.97 -85.04 26.07
CA ASP A 10 -0.27 -84.28 25.82
C ASP A 10 -0.16 -82.85 26.36
N TRP A 11 0.52 -82.70 27.50
CA TRP A 11 0.84 -81.40 28.07
C TRP A 11 1.81 -80.60 27.20
N GLN A 12 2.87 -81.25 26.69
CA GLN A 12 3.79 -80.62 25.74
C GLN A 12 3.09 -80.21 24.44
N GLY A 13 2.19 -81.05 23.91
CA GLY A 13 1.36 -80.72 22.75
C GLY A 13 0.50 -79.48 22.98
N LEU A 14 -0.23 -79.42 24.10
CA LEU A 14 -1.06 -78.28 24.46
C LEU A 14 -0.25 -76.98 24.66
N VAL A 15 0.94 -77.08 25.25
CA VAL A 15 1.86 -75.93 25.39
C VAL A 15 2.34 -75.45 24.03
N SER A 16 2.67 -76.36 23.10
CA SER A 16 3.09 -75.99 21.74
C SER A 16 1.97 -75.29 20.96
N GLU A 17 0.74 -75.79 21.05
CA GLU A 17 -0.44 -75.18 20.43
C GLU A 17 -0.73 -73.80 21.03
N PHE A 18 -0.63 -73.67 22.37
CA PHE A 18 -0.78 -72.39 23.05
C PHE A 18 0.26 -71.37 22.57
N LEU A 19 1.53 -71.76 22.42
CA LEU A 19 2.59 -70.88 21.93
C LEU A 19 2.34 -70.43 20.48
N VAL A 20 1.92 -71.34 19.60
CA VAL A 20 1.53 -71.00 18.22
C VAL A 20 0.34 -70.04 18.20
N CYS A 21 -0.69 -70.29 19.00
CA CYS A 21 -1.84 -69.41 19.14
C CYS A 21 -1.46 -68.03 19.68
N LYS A 22 -0.56 -67.97 20.67
CA LYS A 22 -0.03 -66.71 21.21
C LYS A 22 0.72 -65.92 20.14
N GLN A 23 1.61 -66.55 19.39
CA GLN A 23 2.35 -65.88 18.32
C GLN A 23 1.43 -65.37 17.20
N LYS A 24 0.43 -66.18 16.81
CA LYS A 24 -0.61 -65.76 15.84
C LYS A 24 -1.43 -64.57 16.36
N LEU A 25 -1.75 -64.54 17.65
CA LEU A 25 -2.48 -63.44 18.26
C LEU A 25 -1.64 -62.15 18.25
N GLU A 26 -0.36 -62.23 18.59
CA GLU A 26 0.54 -61.07 18.57
C GLU A 26 0.75 -60.55 17.15
N SER A 27 0.98 -61.42 16.16
CA SER A 27 1.06 -61.02 14.74
C SER A 27 -0.22 -60.34 14.25
N LYS A 28 -1.40 -60.82 14.68
CA LYS A 28 -2.68 -60.17 14.35
C LYS A 28 -2.85 -58.81 15.03
N LYS A 29 -2.39 -58.64 16.28
CA LYS A 29 -2.37 -57.33 16.95
C LYS A 29 -1.47 -56.34 16.21
N GLU A 30 -0.28 -56.77 15.79
CA GLU A 30 0.64 -55.94 15.02
C GLU A 30 0.03 -55.54 13.67
N ALA A 31 -0.59 -56.47 12.95
CA ALA A 31 -1.29 -56.18 11.70
C ALA A 31 -2.45 -55.20 11.90
N LEU A 32 -3.23 -55.35 12.97
CA LEU A 32 -4.29 -54.40 13.33
C LEU A 32 -3.74 -53.00 13.63
N LEU A 33 -2.59 -52.90 14.28
CA LEU A 33 -1.94 -51.63 14.57
C LEU A 33 -1.49 -50.93 13.27
N ILE A 34 -0.94 -51.68 12.31
CA ILE A 34 -0.56 -51.17 10.99
C ILE A 34 -1.80 -50.66 10.25
N LEU A 35 -2.85 -51.47 10.16
CA LEU A 35 -4.10 -51.08 9.51
C LEU A 35 -4.77 -49.87 10.17
N SER A 36 -4.68 -49.74 11.50
CA SER A 36 -5.18 -48.55 12.20
C SER A 36 -4.42 -47.29 11.77
N LYS A 37 -3.09 -47.35 11.67
CA LYS A 37 -2.26 -46.21 11.22
C LYS A 37 -2.53 -45.85 9.76
N GLU A 38 -2.69 -46.84 8.89
CA GLU A 38 -3.06 -46.62 7.49
C GLU A 38 -4.44 -45.98 7.37
N LEU A 39 -5.41 -46.43 8.19
CA LEU A 39 -6.75 -45.83 8.24
C LEU A 39 -6.70 -44.37 8.68
N ASP A 40 -5.92 -44.05 9.71
CA ASP A 40 -5.75 -42.67 10.19
C ASP A 40 -5.14 -41.79 9.10
N THR A 41 -4.16 -42.30 8.35
CA THR A 41 -3.53 -41.59 7.23
C THR A 41 -4.55 -41.32 6.11
N CYS A 42 -5.30 -42.35 5.70
CA CYS A 42 -6.37 -42.21 4.71
C CYS A 42 -7.45 -41.19 5.13
N GLN A 43 -7.79 -41.14 6.42
CA GLN A 43 -8.74 -40.14 6.94
C GLN A 43 -8.18 -38.72 6.85
N GLN A 44 -6.90 -38.52 7.19
CA GLN A 44 -6.24 -37.22 7.07
C GLN A 44 -6.19 -36.76 5.61
N GLU A 45 -5.83 -37.65 4.67
CA GLU A 45 -5.81 -37.34 3.24
C GLU A 45 -7.20 -36.94 2.73
N ARG A 46 -8.24 -37.69 3.09
CA ARG A 46 -9.64 -37.36 2.76
C ARG A 46 -10.01 -35.96 3.26
N ASP A 47 -9.69 -35.66 4.52
CA ASP A 47 -10.06 -34.39 5.14
C ASP A 47 -9.31 -33.21 4.49
N GLN A 48 -8.04 -33.42 4.09
CA GLN A 48 -7.27 -32.45 3.31
C GLN A 48 -7.90 -32.20 1.94
N TYR A 49 -8.26 -33.25 1.20
CA TYR A 49 -8.91 -33.10 -0.11
C TYR A 49 -10.27 -32.40 -0.01
N GLN A 50 -11.04 -32.72 1.03
CA GLN A 50 -12.32 -32.06 1.29
C GLN A 50 -12.15 -30.56 1.57
N LEU A 51 -11.12 -30.18 2.34
CA LEU A 51 -10.79 -28.78 2.59
C LEU A 51 -10.39 -28.06 1.29
N MET A 52 -9.49 -28.64 0.49
CA MET A 52 -9.07 -28.05 -0.79
C MET A 52 -10.25 -27.86 -1.76
N ALA A 53 -11.15 -28.84 -1.84
CA ALA A 53 -12.35 -28.75 -2.67
C ALA A 53 -13.28 -27.62 -2.23
N ASN A 54 -13.45 -27.44 -0.92
CA ASN A 54 -14.26 -26.35 -0.37
C ASN A 54 -13.63 -24.98 -0.64
N GLN A 55 -12.32 -24.83 -0.44
CA GLN A 55 -11.60 -23.58 -0.76
C GLN A 55 -11.70 -23.23 -2.24
N LEU A 56 -11.56 -24.21 -3.14
CA LEU A 56 -11.70 -24.00 -4.57
C LEU A 56 -13.14 -23.58 -4.94
N ARG A 57 -14.14 -24.22 -4.33
CA ARG A 57 -15.56 -23.88 -4.52
C ARG A 57 -15.86 -22.45 -4.07
N GLU A 58 -15.36 -22.03 -2.90
CA GLU A 58 -15.53 -20.66 -2.40
C GLU A 58 -14.88 -19.62 -3.33
N ARG A 59 -13.64 -19.86 -3.76
CA ARG A 59 -12.96 -18.98 -4.73
C ARG A 59 -13.74 -18.86 -6.03
N HIS A 60 -14.24 -19.97 -6.55
CA HIS A 60 -15.04 -19.98 -7.77
C HIS A 60 -16.36 -19.22 -7.59
N GLN A 61 -17.06 -19.39 -6.46
CA GLN A 61 -18.28 -18.66 -6.16
C GLN A 61 -18.04 -17.16 -5.99
N GLY A 62 -16.97 -16.77 -5.29
CA GLY A 62 -16.57 -15.37 -5.14
C GLY A 62 -16.23 -14.71 -6.48
N LEU A 63 -15.50 -15.41 -7.34
CA LEU A 63 -15.19 -14.94 -8.69
C LEU A 63 -16.46 -14.81 -9.54
N LYS A 64 -17.34 -15.82 -9.51
CA LYS A 64 -18.63 -15.81 -10.21
C LYS A 64 -19.52 -14.65 -9.75
N LYS A 65 -19.51 -14.31 -8.46
CA LYS A 65 -20.24 -13.16 -7.92
C LYS A 65 -19.67 -11.84 -8.46
N LYS A 66 -18.35 -11.66 -8.45
CA LYS A 66 -17.69 -10.47 -9.01
C LYS A 66 -17.96 -10.29 -10.50
N TYR A 67 -17.88 -11.37 -11.29
CA TYR A 67 -18.23 -11.32 -12.71
C TYR A 67 -19.70 -10.97 -12.93
N ARG A 68 -20.60 -11.50 -12.10
CA ARG A 68 -22.03 -11.16 -12.15
C ARG A 68 -22.25 -9.68 -11.84
N GLU A 69 -21.61 -9.13 -10.81
CA GLU A 69 -21.71 -7.69 -10.46
C GLU A 69 -21.18 -6.77 -11.57
N LEU A 70 -20.09 -7.17 -12.24
CA LEU A 70 -19.52 -6.42 -13.36
C LEU A 70 -20.38 -6.45 -14.63
N ILE A 71 -21.09 -7.55 -14.87
CA ILE A 71 -21.86 -7.75 -16.11
C ILE A 71 -23.32 -7.28 -15.94
N ASP A 72 -23.94 -7.53 -14.79
CA ASP A 72 -25.40 -7.63 -14.74
C ASP A 72 -26.18 -6.42 -14.23
N GLY A 73 -25.60 -5.38 -13.62
CA GLY A 73 -26.40 -4.20 -13.19
C GLY A 73 -27.75 -4.56 -12.53
N ASP A 74 -28.81 -3.77 -12.75
CA ASP A 74 -30.15 -3.98 -12.17
C ASP A 74 -30.73 -5.39 -12.45
N PRO A 75 -30.99 -6.24 -11.43
CA PRO A 75 -31.49 -7.62 -11.54
C PRO A 75 -32.85 -7.82 -12.22
N SER A 76 -33.57 -6.77 -12.61
CA SER A 76 -34.93 -6.83 -13.18
C SER A 76 -34.99 -7.17 -14.69
N LEU A 77 -33.91 -6.99 -15.47
CA LEU A 77 -33.94 -7.07 -16.94
C LEU A 77 -33.26 -8.31 -17.56
N PRO A 78 -33.61 -8.78 -18.77
CA PRO A 78 -32.88 -9.87 -19.43
C PRO A 78 -31.43 -9.48 -19.82
N PRO A 79 -30.45 -10.40 -19.79
CA PRO A 79 -29.02 -10.11 -20.04
C PRO A 79 -28.75 -9.45 -21.39
N GLU A 80 -29.50 -9.83 -22.43
CA GLU A 80 -29.40 -9.23 -23.77
C GLU A 80 -29.81 -7.75 -23.79
N LYS A 81 -30.87 -7.39 -23.04
CA LYS A 81 -31.36 -6.01 -22.96
C LYS A 81 -30.46 -5.14 -22.06
N ARG A 82 -29.84 -5.72 -21.04
CA ARG A 82 -28.91 -5.01 -20.14
C ARG A 82 -27.61 -4.60 -20.83
N ASN A 83 -27.02 -5.50 -21.60
CA ASN A 83 -25.81 -5.19 -22.37
C ASN A 83 -26.05 -4.07 -23.39
N GLN A 84 -27.24 -4.05 -24.01
CA GLN A 84 -27.65 -2.97 -24.92
C GLN A 84 -27.83 -1.64 -24.18
N VAL A 85 -28.44 -1.64 -22.99
CA VAL A 85 -28.61 -0.42 -22.17
C VAL A 85 -27.26 0.13 -21.70
N ASN A 86 -26.36 -0.73 -21.22
CA ASN A 86 -25.03 -0.31 -20.79
C ASN A 86 -24.19 0.24 -21.95
N LEU A 87 -24.20 -0.42 -23.11
CA LEU A 87 -23.52 0.08 -24.30
C LEU A 87 -24.10 1.40 -24.78
N ALA A 88 -25.43 1.54 -24.81
CA ALA A 88 -26.10 2.77 -25.18
C ALA A 88 -25.74 3.92 -24.22
N GLN A 89 -25.68 3.66 -22.92
CA GLN A 89 -25.23 4.64 -21.93
C GLN A 89 -23.78 5.07 -22.19
N LEU A 90 -22.87 4.11 -22.36
CA LEU A 90 -21.45 4.38 -22.58
C LEU A 90 -21.20 5.17 -23.87
N LEU A 91 -21.97 4.89 -24.93
CA LEU A 91 -21.97 5.66 -26.18
C LEU A 91 -22.51 7.07 -26.00
N ARG A 92 -23.59 7.26 -25.23
CA ARG A 92 -24.12 8.60 -24.89
C ARG A 92 -23.08 9.41 -24.12
N ASP A 93 -22.49 8.83 -23.08
CA ASP A 93 -21.49 9.49 -22.25
C ASP A 93 -20.22 9.83 -23.05
N SER A 94 -19.81 8.95 -23.96
CA SER A 94 -18.71 9.22 -24.89
C SER A 94 -19.03 10.39 -25.82
N ARG A 95 -20.23 10.41 -26.39
CA ARG A 95 -20.68 11.49 -27.29
C ARG A 95 -20.81 12.82 -26.55
N GLU A 96 -21.27 12.83 -25.31
CA GLU A 96 -21.37 14.04 -24.49
C GLU A 96 -19.97 14.57 -24.12
N ARG A 97 -19.04 13.69 -23.74
CA ARG A 97 -17.63 14.06 -23.52
C ARG A 97 -17.01 14.67 -24.77
N ALA A 98 -17.25 14.08 -25.94
CA ALA A 98 -16.75 14.63 -27.21
C ALA A 98 -17.31 16.03 -27.49
N LYS A 99 -18.59 16.29 -27.18
CA LYS A 99 -19.19 17.63 -27.31
C LYS A 99 -18.52 18.64 -26.37
N LYS A 100 -18.37 18.30 -25.08
CA LYS A 100 -17.70 19.17 -24.09
C LYS A 100 -16.28 19.53 -24.51
N LEU A 101 -15.49 18.53 -24.93
CA LEU A 101 -14.15 18.75 -25.43
C LEU A 101 -14.14 19.65 -26.69
N THR A 102 -15.13 19.50 -27.57
CA THR A 102 -15.25 20.37 -28.76
C THR A 102 -15.56 21.82 -28.37
N GLU A 103 -16.38 22.03 -27.34
CA GLU A 103 -16.69 23.35 -26.79
C GLU A 103 -15.45 23.97 -26.11
N GLU A 104 -14.73 23.20 -25.29
CA GLU A 104 -13.48 23.64 -24.65
C GLU A 104 -12.41 24.03 -25.68
N VAL A 105 -12.25 23.23 -26.75
CA VAL A 105 -11.31 23.57 -27.83
C VAL A 105 -11.69 24.89 -28.52
N LYS A 106 -12.99 25.16 -28.72
CA LYS A 106 -13.46 26.43 -29.29
C LYS A 106 -13.19 27.60 -28.34
N GLU A 107 -13.46 27.43 -27.05
CA GLU A 107 -13.20 28.46 -26.03
C GLU A 107 -11.70 28.77 -25.92
N LEU A 108 -10.85 27.74 -25.89
CA LEU A 108 -9.40 27.91 -25.87
C LEU A 108 -8.88 28.59 -27.14
N ALA A 109 -9.43 28.24 -28.31
CA ALA A 109 -9.08 28.91 -29.56
C ALA A 109 -9.48 30.40 -29.53
N GLN A 110 -10.65 30.73 -29.01
CA GLN A 110 -11.08 32.12 -28.83
C GLN A 110 -10.15 32.89 -27.88
N ARG A 111 -9.87 32.33 -26.69
CA ARG A 111 -8.94 32.95 -25.73
C ARG A 111 -7.54 33.15 -26.31
N LEU A 112 -7.06 32.23 -27.13
CA LEU A 112 -5.80 32.37 -27.83
C LEU A 112 -5.84 33.55 -28.82
N THR A 113 -6.92 33.69 -29.59
CA THR A 113 -7.06 34.82 -30.53
C THR A 113 -7.15 36.17 -29.81
N GLU A 114 -7.85 36.23 -28.67
CA GLU A 114 -7.94 37.43 -27.82
C GLU A 114 -6.56 37.81 -27.27
N ALA A 115 -5.84 36.86 -26.65
CA ALA A 115 -4.50 37.09 -26.11
C ALA A 115 -3.48 37.50 -27.19
N GLN A 116 -3.59 36.96 -28.40
CA GLN A 116 -2.78 37.38 -29.55
C GLN A 116 -3.11 38.81 -29.99
N GLY A 117 -4.39 39.20 -29.96
CA GLY A 117 -4.85 40.57 -30.19
C GLY A 117 -4.27 41.54 -29.15
N ASP A 118 -4.38 41.20 -27.88
CA ASP A 118 -3.85 41.99 -26.77
C ASP A 118 -2.32 42.15 -26.87
N SER A 119 -1.59 41.08 -27.20
CA SER A 119 -0.15 41.15 -27.40
C SER A 119 0.23 42.09 -28.54
N LYS A 120 -0.52 42.10 -29.65
CA LYS A 120 -0.32 43.06 -30.75
C LYS A 120 -0.59 44.49 -30.29
N LEU A 121 -1.65 44.71 -29.52
CA LEU A 121 -2.02 46.04 -29.01
C LEU A 121 -1.00 46.58 -28.01
N LEU A 122 -0.48 45.72 -27.13
CA LEU A 122 0.60 46.04 -26.21
C LEU A 122 1.88 46.38 -26.96
N ARG A 123 2.27 45.58 -27.97
CA ARG A 123 3.43 45.88 -28.82
C ARG A 123 3.27 47.22 -29.54
N LEU A 124 2.09 47.52 -30.08
CA LEU A 124 1.79 48.81 -30.72
C LEU A 124 1.90 49.95 -29.71
N THR A 125 1.33 49.79 -28.51
CA THR A 125 1.39 50.79 -27.43
C THR A 125 2.82 51.05 -26.99
N ILE A 126 3.62 50.00 -26.78
CA ILE A 126 5.05 50.12 -26.46
C ILE A 126 5.80 50.83 -27.59
N THR A 127 5.53 50.48 -28.84
CA THR A 127 6.16 51.11 -30.00
C THR A 127 5.80 52.60 -30.08
N ARG A 128 4.53 52.96 -29.85
CA ARG A 128 4.05 54.34 -29.80
C ARG A 128 4.68 55.13 -28.64
N GLN A 129 4.79 54.52 -27.46
CA GLN A 129 5.47 55.13 -26.31
C GLN A 129 6.97 55.35 -26.56
N ARG A 130 7.62 54.44 -27.31
CA ARG A 130 9.05 54.52 -27.65
C ARG A 130 9.35 55.53 -28.76
N LEU A 131 8.50 55.60 -29.78
CA LEU A 131 8.69 56.48 -30.94
C LEU A 131 8.16 57.90 -30.69
N GLY A 132 7.34 58.11 -29.66
CA GLY A 132 6.58 59.35 -29.46
C GLY A 132 5.28 59.34 -30.25
N ASP A 133 4.28 60.07 -29.78
CA ASP A 133 3.04 60.29 -30.52
C ASP A 133 3.36 61.19 -31.73
N GLU A 134 2.71 61.02 -32.89
CA GLU A 134 2.94 61.95 -34.01
C GLU A 134 2.55 63.41 -33.66
N GLU A 135 1.74 63.61 -32.62
CA GLU A 135 1.37 64.92 -32.05
C GLU A 135 2.25 65.36 -30.86
N VAL A 136 2.95 64.43 -30.22
CA VAL A 136 3.76 64.66 -29.01
C VAL A 136 5.06 63.89 -29.22
N GLY A 137 6.07 64.59 -29.78
CA GLY A 137 7.37 64.03 -30.17
C GLY A 137 8.04 63.15 -29.11
N PRO A 138 9.17 62.49 -29.45
CA PRO A 138 9.77 61.43 -28.65
C PRO A 138 9.84 61.83 -27.18
N ARG A 139 9.17 61.07 -26.30
CA ARG A 139 9.20 61.31 -24.85
C ARG A 139 10.62 61.14 -24.36
N HIS A 140 11.35 62.25 -24.30
CA HIS A 140 12.64 62.33 -23.65
C HIS A 140 12.37 62.30 -22.15
N PHE A 141 12.37 61.11 -21.57
CA PHE A 141 12.52 60.99 -20.12
C PHE A 141 13.81 61.74 -19.75
N PRO A 142 13.75 62.73 -18.85
CA PRO A 142 14.94 63.39 -18.38
C PRO A 142 15.95 62.36 -17.88
N PRO A 143 17.26 62.55 -18.14
CA PRO A 143 18.29 61.59 -17.73
C PRO A 143 18.22 61.21 -16.24
N HIS A 144 17.86 62.16 -15.38
CA HIS A 144 17.74 61.94 -13.94
C HIS A 144 16.62 60.96 -13.55
N GLU A 145 15.45 60.98 -14.20
CA GLU A 145 14.37 60.02 -13.90
C GLU A 145 14.75 58.58 -14.32
N ARG A 146 15.53 58.45 -15.40
CA ARG A 146 16.08 57.16 -15.82
C ARG A 146 17.13 56.66 -14.84
N GLU A 147 18.02 57.54 -14.42
CA GLU A 147 19.04 57.23 -13.42
C GLU A 147 18.39 56.81 -12.10
N ASP A 148 17.36 57.52 -11.60
CA ASP A 148 16.64 57.15 -10.38
C ASP A 148 16.00 55.76 -10.46
N LEU A 149 15.39 55.43 -11.60
CA LEU A 149 14.81 54.11 -11.84
C LEU A 149 15.87 53.01 -11.91
N VAL A 150 17.02 53.28 -12.52
CA VAL A 150 18.15 52.34 -12.54
C VAL A 150 18.68 52.10 -11.11
N HIS A 151 18.86 53.16 -10.32
CA HIS A 151 19.28 53.03 -8.92
C HIS A 151 18.26 52.28 -8.05
N GLN A 152 16.96 52.38 -8.36
CA GLN A 152 15.93 51.59 -7.67
C GLN A 152 16.01 50.11 -8.06
N LEU A 153 16.20 49.81 -9.35
CA LEU A 153 16.36 48.44 -9.84
C LEU A 153 17.62 47.77 -9.29
N GLU A 154 18.75 48.48 -9.26
CA GLU A 154 20.00 47.98 -8.68
C GLU A 154 19.85 47.69 -7.19
N ARG A 155 19.24 48.60 -6.43
CA ARG A 155 18.95 48.37 -5.00
C ARG A 155 18.03 47.18 -4.78
N ALA A 156 16.96 47.05 -5.59
CA ALA A 156 16.06 45.91 -5.51
C ALA A 156 16.77 44.59 -5.87
N GLY A 157 17.68 44.63 -6.85
CA GLY A 157 18.52 43.48 -7.22
C GLY A 157 19.42 43.03 -6.08
N LEU A 158 20.13 43.96 -5.44
CA LEU A 158 20.99 43.66 -4.28
C LEU A 158 20.19 43.08 -3.10
N GLN A 159 19.01 43.64 -2.83
CA GLN A 159 18.11 43.12 -1.78
C GLN A 159 17.62 41.70 -2.10
N MET A 160 17.35 41.41 -3.37
CA MET A 160 16.92 40.07 -3.80
C MET A 160 18.07 39.06 -3.64
N GLU A 161 19.28 39.41 -4.06
CA GLU A 161 20.47 38.57 -3.87
C GLU A 161 20.75 38.29 -2.38
N GLU A 162 20.67 39.32 -1.53
CA GLU A 162 20.83 39.17 -0.09
C GLU A 162 19.77 38.24 0.51
N MET A 163 18.49 38.41 0.13
CA MET A 163 17.41 37.54 0.59
C MET A 163 17.57 36.10 0.09
N GLU A 164 18.04 35.88 -1.14
CA GLU A 164 18.35 34.55 -1.66
C GLU A 164 19.47 33.87 -0.87
N HIS A 165 20.52 34.62 -0.52
CA HIS A 165 21.60 34.11 0.33
C HIS A 165 21.10 33.77 1.74
N ASN A 166 20.32 34.64 2.36
CA ASN A 166 19.72 34.39 3.68
C ASN A 166 18.78 33.18 3.66
N MET A 167 17.96 33.03 2.61
CA MET A 167 17.06 31.90 2.47
C MET A 167 17.83 30.58 2.32
N LYS A 168 18.95 30.56 1.60
CA LYS A 168 19.84 29.39 1.53
C LYS A 168 20.43 29.06 2.90
N ALA A 169 21.01 30.04 3.60
CA ALA A 169 21.58 29.83 4.93
C ALA A 169 20.56 29.26 5.93
N LEU A 170 19.35 29.83 5.98
CA LEU A 170 18.27 29.33 6.84
C LEU A 170 17.78 27.92 6.44
N THR A 171 17.84 27.60 5.15
CA THR A 171 17.48 26.26 4.67
C THR A 171 18.50 25.23 5.13
N ASP A 172 19.79 25.56 5.07
CA ASP A 172 20.88 24.70 5.53
C ASP A 172 20.80 24.48 7.05
N GLU A 173 20.64 25.55 7.83
CA GLU A 173 20.43 25.45 9.28
C GLU A 173 19.20 24.59 9.64
N LEU A 174 18.11 24.72 8.88
CA LEU A 174 16.92 23.90 9.08
C LEU A 174 17.19 22.42 8.79
N GLN A 175 18.05 22.10 7.82
CA GLN A 175 18.44 20.71 7.54
C GLN A 175 19.25 20.14 8.70
N ASP A 176 20.21 20.90 9.23
CA ASP A 176 21.02 20.50 10.38
C ASP A 176 20.15 20.20 11.61
N VAL A 177 19.25 21.12 11.96
CA VAL A 177 18.31 20.92 13.08
C VAL A 177 17.40 19.71 12.86
N LYS A 178 16.95 19.47 11.61
CA LYS A 178 16.16 18.27 11.29
C LYS A 178 16.97 16.99 11.49
N ALA A 179 18.24 16.99 11.10
CA ALA A 179 19.14 15.85 11.27
C ALA A 179 19.38 15.56 12.77
N GLU A 180 19.70 16.58 13.56
CA GLU A 180 19.85 16.47 15.02
C GLU A 180 18.59 15.93 15.68
N ARG A 181 17.42 16.47 15.31
CA ARG A 181 16.13 15.97 15.80
C ARG A 181 15.89 14.51 15.43
N GLY A 182 16.35 14.08 14.25
CA GLY A 182 16.31 12.67 13.83
C GLY A 182 17.12 11.78 14.78
N VAL A 183 18.36 12.18 15.06
CA VAL A 183 19.25 11.48 16.00
C VAL A 183 18.63 11.39 17.40
N PHE A 184 18.06 12.48 17.92
CA PHE A 184 17.40 12.46 19.22
C PHE A 184 16.16 11.55 19.25
N ARG A 185 15.34 11.55 18.19
CA ARG A 185 14.19 10.63 18.09
C ARG A 185 14.61 9.18 18.09
N GLU A 186 15.67 8.82 17.36
CA GLU A 186 16.19 7.47 17.35
C GLU A 186 16.73 7.07 18.74
N LYS A 187 17.46 7.96 19.41
CA LYS A 187 17.93 7.74 20.78
C LYS A 187 16.76 7.48 21.74
N THR A 188 15.71 8.30 21.68
CA THR A 188 14.49 8.11 22.50
C THR A 188 13.77 6.81 22.17
N TYR A 189 13.68 6.45 20.88
CA TYR A 189 13.07 5.19 20.45
C TYR A 189 13.84 3.99 21.01
N ARG A 190 15.17 3.97 20.87
CA ARG A 190 16.03 2.93 21.44
C ARG A 190 15.87 2.83 22.95
N LEU A 191 15.90 3.95 23.66
CA LEU A 191 15.71 3.97 25.11
C LEU A 191 14.34 3.40 25.51
N ASN A 192 13.28 3.75 24.76
CA ASN A 192 11.93 3.23 25.00
C ASN A 192 11.86 1.71 24.76
N VAL A 193 12.52 1.18 23.72
CA VAL A 193 12.63 -0.27 23.50
C VAL A 193 13.32 -0.96 24.67
N GLU A 194 14.46 -0.43 25.14
CA GLU A 194 15.17 -0.98 26.31
C GLU A 194 14.31 -0.93 27.57
N LEU A 195 13.65 0.21 27.86
CA LEU A 195 12.74 0.35 29.00
C LEU A 195 11.60 -0.65 28.94
N ASN A 196 10.94 -0.82 27.78
CA ASN A 196 9.89 -1.81 27.61
C ASN A 196 10.41 -3.24 27.75
N HIS A 197 11.66 -3.51 27.36
CA HIS A 197 12.27 -4.82 27.58
C HIS A 197 12.47 -5.10 29.07
N VAL A 198 12.98 -4.13 29.84
CA VAL A 198 13.18 -4.32 31.29
C VAL A 198 11.83 -4.38 32.03
N LEU A 199 10.85 -3.56 31.65
CA LEU A 199 9.53 -3.55 32.28
C LEU A 199 8.64 -4.73 31.87
N GLY A 200 8.79 -5.23 30.63
CA GLY A 200 7.97 -6.30 30.08
C GLY A 200 8.56 -7.70 30.26
N ASN A 201 9.85 -7.82 30.59
CA ASN A 201 10.55 -9.11 30.60
C ASN A 201 11.43 -9.30 31.84
N ARG A 202 10.81 -9.52 33.01
CA ARG A 202 11.16 -10.55 34.01
C ARG A 202 10.36 -10.34 35.30
N GLU A 203 10.01 -11.46 35.90
CA GLU A 203 9.48 -11.59 37.26
C GLU A 203 10.18 -10.61 38.24
N ALA A 204 9.39 -9.66 38.78
CA ALA A 204 9.62 -8.91 40.01
C ALA A 204 11.03 -8.34 40.27
N ARG A 205 11.55 -7.47 39.40
CA ARG A 205 12.54 -6.46 39.82
C ARG A 205 12.02 -5.06 39.54
N ILE A 206 11.62 -4.38 40.61
CA ILE A 206 11.34 -2.94 40.60
C ILE A 206 12.66 -2.24 40.32
N ILE A 207 12.72 -1.44 39.26
CA ILE A 207 13.91 -0.65 38.91
C ILE A 207 13.87 0.62 39.77
N ASP A 208 14.94 0.85 40.54
CA ASP A 208 15.14 2.10 41.29
C ASP A 208 15.66 3.19 40.34
N VAL A 209 14.74 4.08 39.93
CA VAL A 209 15.01 5.16 38.98
C VAL A 209 15.89 6.26 39.60
N ASP A 210 15.86 6.42 40.92
CA ASP A 210 16.63 7.45 41.61
C ASP A 210 18.13 7.12 41.62
N ALA A 211 18.49 5.84 41.71
CA ALA A 211 19.87 5.37 41.61
C ALA A 211 20.50 5.68 40.23
N LEU A 212 19.74 5.49 39.15
CA LEU A 212 20.21 5.73 37.78
C LEU A 212 20.37 7.22 37.45
N CYS A 213 19.58 8.09 38.08
CA CYS A 213 19.71 9.54 37.93
C CYS A 213 20.94 10.11 38.65
N MET A 214 21.42 9.43 39.71
CA MET A 214 22.57 9.86 40.51
C MET A 214 23.93 9.52 39.86
N GLU A 215 24.02 8.52 38.99
CA GLU A 215 25.28 8.11 38.33
C GLU A 215 25.68 8.96 37.10
N ASN A 216 24.78 9.81 36.56
CA ASN A 216 25.03 10.63 35.36
C ASN A 216 25.23 12.13 35.65
N ARG A 217 25.57 12.51 36.88
CA ARG A 217 26.11 13.83 37.21
C ARG A 217 27.63 13.81 37.21
#